data_AF-A0A954YMX1-F1
#
_entry.id   AF-A0A954YMX1-F1
#
_cell.length_a   1.000
_cell.length_b   1.000
_cell.length_c   1.000
_cell.angle_alpha   90.00
_cell.angle_beta   90.00
_cell.angle_gamma   90.00
#
_symmetry.space_group_name_H-M   'P 1'
#
loop_
_entity.id
_entity.type
_entity.pdbx_description
1 polymer ?
#
loop_
_entity_poly.entity_id
_entity_poly.type
_entity_poly.pdbx_seq_one_letter_code
_entity_poly.pdbx_strand_id
1 'polypeptide(L)'
;MQTERGKRGFTIVELLVVIAIIGILVALLLPAVQAAREAARRTQCTNNLKQLALGVLNYVDTTGAFPPAMSWPEVSANYPKTRSSAAGNADFGPNWIILTLPFMEEQTLYDSFDLTKSVADPVNRPAVGTRIPTLLCPTDY
;
A
#
# COMPACT_ATOMS: atom_id res chain seq x y z
N MET A 1 -13.10 -53.92 44.41
CA MET A 1 -12.42 -52.65 44.78
C MET A 1 -13.06 -51.53 43.99
N GLN A 2 -13.91 -50.73 44.62
CA GLN A 2 -14.53 -49.55 43.99
C GLN A 2 -13.80 -48.31 44.51
N THR A 3 -13.10 -47.60 43.62
CA THR A 3 -12.47 -46.31 43.91
C THR A 3 -13.50 -45.20 43.81
N GLU A 4 -13.99 -44.73 44.97
CA GLU A 4 -14.80 -43.52 45.11
C GLU A 4 -14.00 -42.30 44.63
N ARG A 5 -14.35 -41.79 43.44
CA ARG A 5 -13.70 -40.62 42.84
C ARG A 5 -14.42 -39.37 43.35
N GLY A 6 -13.93 -38.83 44.48
CA GLY A 6 -14.50 -37.62 45.10
C GLY A 6 -14.57 -36.46 44.11
N LYS A 7 -15.79 -36.03 43.78
CA LYS A 7 -16.03 -34.84 42.95
C LYS A 7 -15.69 -33.60 43.79
N ARG A 8 -14.54 -32.97 43.53
CA ARG A 8 -14.21 -31.65 44.11
C ARG A 8 -15.12 -30.61 43.45
N GLY A 9 -16.07 -30.08 44.22
CA GLY A 9 -16.89 -28.94 43.80
C GLY A 9 -16.09 -27.65 43.89
N PHE A 10 -16.21 -26.80 42.88
CA PHE A 10 -15.56 -25.49 42.84
C PHE A 10 -16.38 -24.49 43.67
N THR A 11 -15.73 -23.74 44.54
CA THR A 11 -16.43 -22.71 45.32
C THR A 11 -16.67 -21.47 44.46
N ILE A 12 -17.79 -20.77 44.68
CA ILE A 12 -18.12 -19.52 43.96
C ILE A 12 -16.97 -18.49 44.08
N VAL A 13 -16.28 -18.49 45.22
CA VAL A 13 -15.16 -17.58 45.49
C VAL A 13 -13.95 -17.89 44.60
N GLU A 14 -13.59 -19.16 44.42
CA GLU A 14 -12.48 -19.54 43.53
C GLU A 14 -12.76 -19.11 42.09
N LEU A 15 -14.01 -19.21 41.62
CA LEU A 15 -14.40 -18.74 40.29
C LEU A 15 -14.30 -17.22 40.16
N LEU A 16 -14.77 -16.50 41.17
CA LEU A 16 -14.76 -15.05 41.19
C LEU A 16 -13.33 -14.49 41.14
N VAL A 17 -12.40 -15.07 41.89
CA VAL A 17 -10.99 -14.65 41.87
C VAL A 17 -10.36 -14.87 40.49
N VAL A 18 -10.63 -16.00 39.84
CA VAL A 18 -10.09 -16.31 38.52
C VAL A 18 -10.58 -15.31 37.46
N ILE A 19 -11.89 -15.01 37.44
CA ILE A 19 -12.41 -14.02 36.48
C ILE A 19 -11.88 -12.62 36.76
N ALA A 20 -11.65 -12.25 38.02
CA ALA A 20 -11.08 -10.96 38.39
C ALA A 20 -9.64 -10.81 37.86
N ILE A 21 -8.82 -11.86 38.01
CA ILE A 21 -7.45 -11.88 37.48
C ILE A 21 -7.45 -11.79 35.96
N ILE A 22 -8.27 -12.59 35.27
CA ILE A 22 -8.38 -12.55 33.80
C ILE A 22 -8.84 -11.15 33.34
N GLY A 23 -9.81 -10.55 34.02
CA GLY A 23 -10.31 -9.21 33.72
C GLY A 23 -9.20 -8.14 33.80
N ILE A 24 -8.37 -8.18 34.84
CA ILE A 24 -7.23 -7.27 34.99
C ILE A 24 -6.21 -7.50 33.88
N LEU A 25 -5.86 -8.75 33.59
CA LEU A 25 -4.90 -9.06 32.52
C LEU A 25 -5.39 -8.55 31.15
N VAL A 26 -6.65 -8.78 30.80
CA VAL A 26 -7.24 -8.30 29.53
C VAL A 26 -7.31 -6.77 29.48
N ALA A 27 -7.69 -6.12 30.58
CA ALA A 27 -7.75 -4.67 30.66
C ALA A 27 -6.39 -4.01 30.39
N LEU A 28 -5.30 -4.64 30.83
CA LEU A 28 -3.94 -4.17 30.56
C LEU A 28 -3.46 -4.50 29.12
N LEU A 29 -3.97 -5.59 28.53
CA LEU A 29 -3.57 -6.03 27.19
C LEU A 29 -4.25 -5.26 26.05
N LEU A 30 -5.51 -4.84 26.22
CA LEU A 30 -6.27 -4.13 25.19
C LEU A 30 -5.58 -2.86 24.64
N PRO A 31 -5.12 -1.90 25.47
CA PRO A 31 -4.43 -0.71 24.97
C PRO A 31 -3.08 -1.06 24.30
N ALA A 32 -2.37 -2.07 24.82
CA ALA A 32 -1.09 -2.51 24.27
C ALA A 32 -1.23 -3.13 22.87
N VAL A 33 -2.27 -3.93 22.62
CA VAL A 33 -2.51 -4.56 21.31
C VAL A 33 -2.80 -3.50 20.24
N GLN A 34 -3.51 -2.43 20.57
CA GLN A 34 -3.78 -1.34 19.63
C GLN A 34 -2.52 -0.56 19.27
N ALA A 35 -1.69 -0.24 20.27
CA ALA A 35 -0.40 0.39 20.04
C ALA A 35 0.52 -0.48 19.16
N ALA A 36 0.54 -1.79 19.40
CA ALA A 36 1.30 -2.73 18.58
C ALA A 36 0.79 -2.79 17.12
N ARG A 37 -0.53 -2.79 16.92
CA ARG A 37 -1.13 -2.76 15.56
C ARG A 37 -0.76 -1.49 14.81
N GLU A 38 -0.82 -0.34 15.46
CA GLU A 38 -0.45 0.92 14.83
C GLU A 38 1.04 0.98 14.51
N ALA A 39 1.90 0.49 15.42
CA ALA A 39 3.33 0.36 15.16
C ALA A 39 3.62 -0.56 13.96
N ALA A 40 2.88 -1.67 13.83
CA ALA A 40 2.99 -2.56 12.68
C ALA A 40 2.57 -1.88 11.38
N ARG A 41 1.43 -1.15 11.36
CA ARG A 41 0.99 -0.37 10.18
C ARG A 41 2.02 0.67 9.76
N ARG A 42 2.59 1.39 10.73
CA ARG A 42 3.67 2.36 10.48
C ARG A 42 4.92 1.71 9.91
N THR A 43 5.30 0.54 10.44
CA THR A 43 6.46 -0.21 9.97
C THR A 43 6.26 -0.69 8.53
N GLN A 44 5.07 -1.20 8.21
CA GLN A 44 4.71 -1.60 6.86
C GLN A 44 4.76 -0.42 5.88
N CYS A 45 4.16 0.71 6.22
CA CYS A 45 4.22 1.95 5.43
C CYS A 45 5.67 2.41 5.19
N THR A 46 6.52 2.36 6.22
CA THR A 46 7.95 2.71 6.09
C THR A 46 8.69 1.76 5.14
N ASN A 47 8.34 0.47 5.13
CA ASN A 47 8.94 -0.51 4.21
C ASN A 47 8.45 -0.29 2.77
N ASN A 48 7.18 0.03 2.57
CA ASN A 48 6.64 0.40 1.25
C ASN A 48 7.38 1.61 0.67
N LEU A 49 7.60 2.66 1.48
CA LEU A 49 8.39 3.83 1.07
C LEU A 49 9.84 3.48 0.71
N LYS A 50 10.47 2.56 1.45
CA LYS A 50 11.82 2.07 1.12
C LYS A 50 11.83 1.32 -0.20
N GLN A 51 10.84 0.46 -0.46
CA GLN A 51 10.71 -0.24 -1.74
C GLN A 51 10.51 0.73 -2.90
N LEU A 52 9.68 1.76 -2.72
CA LEU A 52 9.50 2.84 -3.70
C LEU A 52 10.82 3.57 -3.99
N ALA A 53 11.56 3.96 -2.95
CA ALA A 53 12.84 4.64 -3.09
C ALA A 53 13.86 3.75 -3.83
N LEU A 54 13.93 2.47 -3.49
CA LEU A 54 14.77 1.51 -4.19
C LEU A 54 14.36 1.34 -5.67
N GLY A 55 13.06 1.31 -5.96
CA GLY A 55 12.55 1.26 -7.33
C GLY A 55 13.00 2.46 -8.17
N VAL A 56 12.92 3.67 -7.59
CA VAL A 56 13.41 4.91 -8.24
C VAL A 56 14.93 4.87 -8.43
N LEU A 57 15.69 4.40 -7.45
CA LEU A 57 17.15 4.29 -7.58
C LEU A 57 17.55 3.27 -8.65
N ASN A 58 16.87 2.12 -8.73
CA ASN A 58 17.09 1.14 -9.79
C ASN A 58 16.75 1.70 -11.19
N TYR A 59 15.74 2.57 -11.29
CA TYR A 59 15.47 3.32 -12.52
C TYR A 59 16.66 4.22 -12.89
N VAL A 60 17.23 4.95 -11.91
CA VAL A 60 18.39 5.81 -12.15
C VAL A 60 19.60 4.99 -12.58
N ASP A 61 19.86 3.84 -11.95
CA ASP A 61 20.99 2.97 -12.28
C ASP A 61 20.90 2.43 -13.72
N THR A 62 19.69 2.24 -14.25
CA THR A 62 19.46 1.73 -15.61
C THR A 62 19.37 2.82 -16.67
N THR A 63 18.82 4.00 -16.34
CA THR A 63 18.57 5.09 -17.31
C THR A 63 19.55 6.25 -17.22
N GLY A 64 20.33 6.33 -16.14
CA GLY A 64 21.31 7.39 -15.88
C GLY A 64 20.72 8.70 -15.35
N ALA A 65 19.40 8.77 -15.09
CA ALA A 65 18.73 9.97 -14.61
C ALA A 65 17.52 9.63 -13.72
N PHE A 66 17.11 10.57 -12.88
CA PHE A 66 15.83 10.44 -12.16
C PHE A 66 14.65 10.44 -13.15
N PRO A 67 13.58 9.68 -12.86
CA PRO A 67 12.42 9.64 -13.73
C PRO A 67 11.81 11.05 -13.81
N PRO A 68 11.43 11.52 -15.00
CA PRO A 68 10.76 12.80 -15.14
C PRO A 68 9.43 12.78 -14.40
N ALA A 69 9.03 13.91 -13.82
CA ALA A 69 7.72 14.03 -13.15
C ALA A 69 6.57 13.56 -14.07
N MET A 70 6.68 13.89 -15.35
CA MET A 70 5.83 13.43 -16.43
C MET A 70 6.54 13.62 -17.77
N SER A 71 6.34 12.68 -18.69
CA SER A 71 6.73 12.89 -20.07
C SER A 71 5.64 13.67 -20.80
N TRP A 72 6.05 14.30 -21.90
CA TRP A 72 5.13 14.77 -22.90
C TRP A 72 5.12 13.69 -23.98
N PRO A 73 3.96 13.11 -24.33
CA PRO A 73 3.94 12.22 -25.46
C PRO A 73 4.43 13.01 -26.68
N GLU A 74 5.06 12.36 -27.65
CA GLU A 74 5.12 12.91 -29.01
C GLU A 74 3.71 12.92 -29.57
N VAL A 75 2.83 13.73 -28.97
CA VAL A 75 1.50 13.93 -29.50
C VAL A 75 1.75 14.59 -30.84
N SER A 76 1.38 13.85 -31.89
CA SER A 76 1.46 14.22 -33.30
C SER A 76 1.34 15.72 -33.50
N ALA A 77 2.00 16.25 -34.52
CA ALA A 77 1.96 17.67 -34.94
C ALA A 77 0.55 18.32 -35.02
N ASN A 78 -0.54 17.57 -34.83
CA ASN A 78 -1.93 17.96 -34.86
C ASN A 78 -2.66 18.05 -33.50
N TYR A 79 -2.03 17.74 -32.35
CA TYR A 79 -2.64 18.11 -31.07
C TYR A 79 -2.37 19.59 -30.79
N PRO A 80 -3.41 20.41 -30.54
CA PRO A 80 -3.19 21.79 -30.20
C PRO A 80 -2.36 21.82 -28.91
N LYS A 81 -1.12 22.31 -28.99
CA LYS A 81 -0.28 22.64 -27.83
C LYS A 81 -0.85 23.86 -27.11
N THR A 82 -2.16 23.89 -26.88
CA THR A 82 -2.76 24.84 -25.99
C THR A 82 -2.27 24.46 -24.60
N ARG A 83 -1.33 25.25 -24.08
CA ARG A 83 -0.96 25.31 -22.66
C ARG A 83 -2.15 25.78 -21.80
N SER A 84 -3.36 25.35 -22.13
CA SER A 84 -4.57 25.68 -21.42
C SER A 84 -4.78 24.58 -20.40
N SER A 85 -4.62 24.97 -19.15
CA SER A 85 -5.09 24.31 -17.94
C SER A 85 -6.62 24.07 -17.91
N ALA A 86 -7.28 24.03 -19.07
CA ALA A 86 -8.74 23.89 -19.23
C ALA A 86 -9.15 22.46 -19.63
N ALA A 87 -8.24 21.66 -20.21
CA ALA A 87 -8.46 20.23 -20.45
C ALA A 87 -7.55 19.44 -19.50
N GLY A 88 -8.05 19.13 -18.31
CA GLY A 88 -7.28 18.43 -17.27
C GLY A 88 -6.64 17.14 -17.78
N ASN A 89 -5.40 16.87 -17.37
CA ASN A 89 -4.62 15.63 -17.56
C ASN A 89 -4.51 15.05 -19.00
N ALA A 90 -5.13 15.66 -20.01
CA ALA A 90 -5.31 15.08 -21.33
C ALA A 90 -4.02 15.00 -22.14
N ASP A 91 -3.00 15.80 -21.80
CA ASP A 91 -1.78 15.94 -22.60
C ASP A 91 -0.53 15.33 -21.94
N PHE A 92 -0.67 14.71 -20.76
CA PHE A 92 0.47 14.19 -20.01
C PHE A 92 0.75 12.73 -20.39
N GLY A 93 1.99 12.45 -20.80
CA GLY A 93 2.47 11.10 -21.05
C GLY A 93 2.85 10.38 -19.75
N PRO A 94 3.46 9.19 -19.85
CA PRO A 94 3.91 8.42 -18.70
C PRO A 94 4.61 9.26 -17.63
N ASN A 95 4.15 9.13 -16.39
CA ASN A 95 4.75 9.80 -15.24
C ASN A 95 5.80 8.92 -14.56
N TRP A 96 6.50 9.50 -13.59
CA TRP A 96 7.54 8.79 -12.85
C TRP A 96 7.05 7.48 -12.21
N ILE A 97 5.77 7.39 -11.79
CA ILE A 97 5.19 6.17 -11.23
C ILE A 97 5.16 5.10 -12.31
N ILE A 98 4.57 5.39 -13.47
CA ILE A 98 4.49 4.45 -14.59
C ILE A 98 5.89 3.98 -14.99
N LEU A 99 6.84 4.90 -15.11
CA LEU A 99 8.21 4.59 -15.51
C LEU A 99 8.98 3.74 -14.48
N THR A 100 8.55 3.74 -13.21
CA THR A 100 9.20 2.99 -12.13
C THR A 100 8.52 1.66 -11.81
N LEU A 101 7.35 1.36 -12.38
CA LEU A 101 6.60 0.11 -12.17
C LEU A 101 7.44 -1.17 -12.35
N PRO A 102 8.29 -1.31 -13.39
CA PRO A 102 9.12 -2.51 -13.56
C PRO A 102 10.07 -2.77 -12.37
N PHE A 103 10.49 -1.70 -11.70
CA PHE A 103 11.40 -1.74 -10.56
C PHE A 103 10.69 -1.94 -9.22
N MET A 104 9.36 -2.03 -9.25
CA MET A 104 8.48 -2.28 -8.10
C MET A 104 7.70 -3.59 -8.23
N GLU A 105 8.17 -4.51 -9.07
CA GLU A 105 7.51 -5.80 -9.37
C GLU A 105 6.14 -5.65 -10.07
N GLU A 106 5.85 -4.49 -10.66
CA GLU A 106 4.59 -4.17 -11.34
C GLU A 106 4.73 -4.24 -12.87
N GLN A 107 5.49 -5.23 -13.39
CA GLN A 107 5.75 -5.38 -14.84
C GLN A 107 4.48 -5.56 -15.66
N THR A 108 3.53 -6.37 -15.19
CA THR A 108 2.25 -6.59 -15.88
C THR A 108 1.45 -5.31 -16.04
N LEU A 109 1.50 -4.43 -15.04
CA LEU A 109 0.83 -3.13 -15.10
C LEU A 109 1.58 -2.18 -16.04
N TYR A 110 2.92 -2.19 -16.02
CA TYR A 110 3.74 -1.44 -16.97
C TYR A 110 3.41 -1.79 -18.42
N ASP A 111 3.34 -3.08 -18.73
CA ASP A 111 3.08 -3.59 -20.09
C ASP A 111 1.66 -3.24 -20.59
N SER A 112 0.75 -2.88 -19.68
CA SER A 112 -0.60 -2.43 -20.03
C SER A 112 -0.67 -0.97 -20.49
N PHE A 113 0.39 -0.18 -20.29
CA PHE A 113 0.46 1.21 -20.73
C PHE A 113 1.10 1.34 -22.11
N ASP A 114 0.44 2.07 -23.01
CA ASP A 114 1.03 2.62 -24.23
C ASP A 114 1.79 3.90 -23.89
N LEU A 115 3.12 3.80 -23.79
CA LEU A 115 4.00 4.89 -23.39
C LEU A 115 4.11 6.03 -24.42
N THR A 116 3.61 5.81 -25.64
CA THR A 116 3.62 6.82 -26.71
C THR A 116 2.42 7.77 -26.62
N LYS A 117 1.45 7.47 -25.75
CA LYS A 117 0.19 8.20 -25.62
C LYS A 117 0.07 8.89 -24.27
N SER A 118 -0.92 9.77 -24.20
CA SER A 118 -1.33 10.36 -22.93
C SER A 118 -1.79 9.28 -21.95
N VAL A 119 -1.58 9.50 -20.66
CA VAL A 119 -2.12 8.66 -19.58
C VAL A 119 -3.65 8.69 -19.58
N ALA A 120 -4.25 9.79 -20.06
CA ALA A 120 -5.70 9.93 -20.19
C ALA A 120 -6.28 9.29 -21.47
N ASP A 121 -5.42 8.79 -22.37
CA ASP A 121 -5.87 8.13 -23.61
C ASP A 121 -6.78 6.93 -23.28
N PRO A 122 -7.84 6.68 -24.06
CA PRO A 122 -8.73 5.54 -23.85
C PRO A 122 -8.01 4.19 -23.75
N VAL A 123 -6.86 4.01 -24.40
CA VAL A 123 -6.03 2.80 -24.30
C VAL A 123 -5.44 2.63 -22.90
N ASN A 124 -5.02 3.72 -22.26
CA ASN A 124 -4.36 3.71 -20.95
C ASN A 124 -5.37 3.79 -19.79
N ARG A 125 -6.57 4.33 -20.03
CA ARG A 125 -7.62 4.51 -18.99
C ARG A 125 -7.91 3.28 -18.11
N PRO A 126 -7.93 2.03 -18.61
CA PRO A 126 -8.20 0.86 -17.76
C PRO A 126 -7.11 0.61 -16.71
N ALA A 127 -5.85 0.94 -17.02
CA ALA A 127 -4.72 0.76 -16.13
C ALA A 127 -4.63 1.89 -15.08
N VAL A 128 -5.17 3.07 -15.42
CA VAL A 128 -5.25 4.22 -14.51
C VAL A 128 -6.18 3.92 -13.34
N GLY A 129 -5.67 4.11 -12.11
CA GLY A 129 -6.41 3.85 -10.88
C GLY A 129 -6.22 2.44 -10.32
N THR A 130 -5.41 1.59 -10.96
CA THR A 130 -4.95 0.32 -10.38
C THR A 130 -4.27 0.59 -9.04
N ARG A 131 -4.70 -0.13 -8.00
CA ARG A 131 -4.13 -0.01 -6.65
C ARG A 131 -2.83 -0.82 -6.57
N ILE A 132 -1.73 -0.13 -6.39
CA ILE A 132 -0.42 -0.72 -6.14
C ILE A 132 -0.17 -0.71 -4.62
N PRO A 133 -0.12 -1.87 -3.94
CA PRO A 133 0.04 -1.93 -2.48
C PRO A 133 1.28 -1.19 -1.96
N THR A 134 2.36 -1.19 -2.75
CA THR A 134 3.63 -0.52 -2.41
C THR A 134 3.52 1.01 -2.43
N LEU A 135 2.51 1.57 -3.09
CA LEU A 135 2.25 3.02 -3.10
C LEU A 135 1.28 3.48 -2.00
N LEU A 136 0.72 2.54 -1.24
CA LEU A 136 -0.29 2.81 -0.22
C LEU A 136 0.22 2.42 1.15
N CYS A 137 -0.19 3.18 2.16
CA CYS A 137 -0.01 2.82 3.55
C CYS A 137 -1.30 2.17 4.10
N PRO A 138 -1.20 1.24 5.07
CA PRO A 138 -2.38 0.57 5.63
C PRO A 138 -3.40 1.49 6.31
N THR A 139 -3.06 2.76 6.50
CA THR A 139 -3.91 3.81 7.08
C THR A 139 -4.64 4.65 6.03
N ASP A 140 -4.36 4.43 4.74
CA ASP A 140 -4.92 5.22 3.63
C ASP A 140 -6.34 4.73 3.24
N TYR A 141 -6.82 3.63 3.82
CA TYR A 141 -8.13 3.03 3.56
C TYR A 141 -8.80 2.48 4.81
#